data_AF-A0A946YVP5-F1
#
_entry.id   AF-A0A946YVP5-F1
#
_cell.length_a   1.000
_cell.length_b   1.000
_cell.length_c   1.000
_cell.angle_alpha   90.00
_cell.angle_beta   90.00
_cell.angle_gamma   90.00
#
_symmetry.space_group_name_H-M   'P 1'
#
loop_
_entity.id
_entity.type
_entity.pdbx_description
1 polymer ?
#
loop_
_entity_poly.entity_id
_entity_poly.type
_entity_poly.pdbx_seq_one_letter_code
_entity_poly.pdbx_strand_id
1 'polypeptide(L)'
;PNTLKSTVDWTVEGPRFRDRILDYVERNYIPNLRDDLVTSRIFTPVDFESELNAHLGSAFSLEPVLTQSAWFRTHNRDRNVEGLYFVGAGTHPGAGVPGVVNSAKATAGLMLSDLRGE
;
A
#
# COMPACT_ATOMS: atom_id res chain seq x y z
N PRO A 1 -7.03 7.19 -1.50
CA PRO A 1 -6.29 6.61 -0.35
C PRO A 1 -6.50 7.53 0.86
N ASN A 2 -6.47 6.99 2.07
CA ASN A 2 -6.86 7.66 3.32
C ASN A 2 -8.39 7.85 3.50
N THR A 3 -9.12 6.75 3.67
CA THR A 3 -10.59 6.68 3.83
C THR A 3 -11.12 7.43 5.05
N LEU A 4 -10.33 7.61 6.12
CA LEU A 4 -10.78 8.41 7.29
C LEU A 4 -10.72 9.92 7.07
N LYS A 5 -9.87 10.42 6.16
CA LYS A 5 -9.77 11.86 5.86
C LYS A 5 -10.60 12.27 4.64
N SER A 6 -11.08 11.32 3.87
CA SER A 6 -11.78 11.56 2.61
C SER A 6 -13.29 11.52 2.82
N THR A 7 -14.00 12.48 2.24
CA THR A 7 -15.48 12.48 2.16
C THR A 7 -15.99 11.83 0.87
N VAL A 8 -15.13 11.09 0.15
CA VAL A 8 -15.47 10.48 -1.13
C VAL A 8 -16.26 9.20 -0.89
N ASP A 9 -17.48 9.16 -1.39
CA ASP A 9 -18.26 7.93 -1.50
C ASP A 9 -17.75 7.10 -2.69
N TRP A 10 -16.95 6.08 -2.41
CA TRP A 10 -16.37 5.21 -3.42
C TRP A 10 -17.38 4.30 -4.12
N THR A 11 -18.59 4.12 -3.56
CA THR A 11 -19.68 3.40 -4.24
C THR A 11 -20.23 4.20 -5.43
N VAL A 12 -20.12 5.53 -5.36
CA VAL A 12 -20.49 6.47 -6.44
C VAL A 12 -19.28 6.82 -7.30
N GLU A 13 -18.17 7.24 -6.68
CA GLU A 13 -16.99 7.72 -7.42
C GLU A 13 -16.20 6.61 -8.11
N GLY A 14 -16.22 5.38 -7.59
CA GLY A 14 -15.55 4.23 -8.21
C GLY A 14 -16.02 3.98 -9.64
N PRO A 15 -17.33 3.71 -9.87
CA PRO A 15 -17.89 3.55 -11.22
C PRO A 15 -17.69 4.79 -12.12
N ARG A 16 -17.89 6.00 -11.59
CA ARG A 16 -17.68 7.24 -12.35
C ARG A 16 -16.23 7.38 -12.83
N PHE A 17 -15.27 7.04 -11.98
CA PHE A 17 -13.85 7.13 -12.32
C PHE A 17 -13.45 6.05 -13.33
N ARG A 18 -13.96 4.82 -13.17
CA ARG A 18 -13.82 3.75 -14.19
C ARG A 18 -14.28 4.24 -15.56
N ASP A 19 -15.48 4.80 -15.64
CA ASP A 19 -16.07 5.22 -16.93
C ASP A 19 -15.27 6.36 -17.57
N ARG A 20 -14.73 7.29 -16.76
CA ARG A 20 -13.82 8.34 -17.23
C ARG A 20 -12.49 7.79 -17.76
N ILE A 21 -11.93 6.76 -17.13
CA ILE A 21 -10.71 6.09 -17.61
C ILE A 21 -10.99 5.41 -18.94
N LEU A 22 -12.09 4.63 -19.03
CA LEU A 22 -12.47 3.95 -20.28
C LEU A 22 -12.69 4.97 -21.41
N ASP A 23 -13.36 6.09 -21.14
CA ASP A 23 -13.55 7.19 -22.10
C ASP A 23 -12.23 7.72 -22.62
N TYR A 24 -11.30 7.97 -21.71
CA TYR A 24 -10.01 8.54 -22.07
C TYR A 24 -9.18 7.55 -22.89
N VAL A 25 -9.09 6.30 -22.46
CA VAL A 25 -8.29 5.29 -23.17
C VAL A 25 -8.89 4.98 -24.54
N GLU A 26 -10.20 4.88 -24.63
CA GLU A 26 -10.88 4.60 -25.90
C GLU A 26 -10.66 5.71 -26.93
N ARG A 27 -10.81 6.97 -26.51
CA ARG A 27 -10.65 8.14 -27.39
C ARG A 27 -9.22 8.34 -27.88
N ASN A 28 -8.22 7.95 -27.10
CA ASN A 28 -6.83 8.30 -27.36
C ASN A 28 -5.97 7.13 -27.86
N TYR A 29 -6.29 5.89 -27.48
CA TYR A 29 -5.36 4.77 -27.63
C TYR A 29 -5.99 3.47 -28.14
N ILE A 30 -7.23 3.16 -27.74
CA ILE A 30 -7.86 1.86 -28.04
C ILE A 30 -9.29 2.07 -28.55
N PRO A 31 -9.48 2.33 -29.86
CA PRO A 31 -10.82 2.46 -30.44
C PRO A 31 -11.68 1.22 -30.15
N ASN A 32 -12.97 1.44 -29.85
CA ASN A 32 -13.96 0.41 -29.52
C ASN A 32 -13.67 -0.41 -28.24
N LEU A 33 -12.79 0.07 -27.35
CA LEU A 33 -12.46 -0.61 -26.09
C LEU A 33 -13.68 -1.10 -25.29
N ARG A 34 -14.77 -0.31 -25.28
CA ARG A 34 -15.97 -0.67 -24.55
C ARG A 34 -16.80 -1.76 -25.20
N ASP A 35 -16.81 -1.83 -26.53
CA ASP A 35 -17.52 -2.87 -27.27
C ASP A 35 -16.88 -4.24 -27.02
N ASP A 36 -15.56 -4.25 -26.80
CA ASP A 36 -14.79 -5.46 -26.48
C ASP A 36 -14.73 -5.79 -24.97
N LEU A 37 -15.37 -4.99 -24.10
CA LEU A 37 -15.26 -5.16 -22.66
C LEU A 37 -16.12 -6.33 -22.15
N VAL A 38 -15.48 -7.44 -21.77
CA VAL A 38 -16.16 -8.62 -21.23
C VAL A 38 -16.41 -8.54 -19.72
N THR A 39 -15.46 -7.99 -18.97
CA THR A 39 -15.55 -7.89 -17.51
C THR A 39 -14.79 -6.69 -16.99
N SER A 40 -15.19 -6.18 -15.83
CA SER A 40 -14.54 -5.07 -15.14
C SER A 40 -14.57 -5.30 -13.64
N ARG A 41 -13.41 -5.14 -12.99
CA ARG A 41 -13.30 -5.10 -11.53
C ARG A 41 -12.77 -3.73 -11.12
N ILE A 42 -13.43 -3.13 -10.15
CA ILE A 42 -12.99 -1.90 -9.49
C ILE A 42 -12.39 -2.29 -8.15
N PHE A 43 -11.28 -1.66 -7.78
CA PHE A 43 -10.64 -1.85 -6.49
C PHE A 43 -10.25 -0.47 -5.94
N THR A 44 -10.89 -0.09 -4.85
CA THR A 44 -10.91 1.25 -4.28
C THR A 44 -10.14 1.29 -2.95
N PRO A 45 -9.95 2.47 -2.36
CA PRO A 45 -9.42 2.57 -1.01
C PRO A 45 -10.22 1.79 0.05
N VAL A 46 -11.54 1.64 -0.12
CA VAL A 46 -12.35 0.83 0.80
C VAL A 46 -12.00 -0.66 0.69
N ASP A 47 -11.69 -1.12 -0.52
CA ASP A 47 -11.26 -2.50 -0.77
C ASP A 47 -9.82 -2.72 -0.26
N PHE A 48 -8.92 -1.75 -0.38
CA PHE A 48 -7.60 -1.81 0.27
C PHE A 48 -7.73 -2.01 1.79
N GLU A 49 -8.65 -1.30 2.44
CA GLU A 49 -8.88 -1.42 3.87
C GLU A 49 -9.48 -2.77 4.26
N SER A 50 -10.54 -3.18 3.56
CA SER A 50 -11.31 -4.38 3.92
C SER A 50 -10.73 -5.71 3.43
N GLU A 51 -10.08 -5.74 2.25
CA GLU A 51 -9.51 -6.97 1.69
C GLU A 51 -8.00 -7.12 1.96
N LEU A 52 -7.25 -6.01 2.10
CA LEU A 52 -5.78 -6.06 2.30
C LEU A 52 -5.34 -5.68 3.72
N ASN A 53 -6.29 -5.40 4.64
CA ASN A 53 -6.00 -4.84 5.96
C ASN A 53 -5.12 -3.58 5.92
N ALA A 54 -5.20 -2.82 4.83
CA ALA A 54 -4.42 -1.61 4.66
C ALA A 54 -5.13 -0.47 5.38
N HIS A 55 -4.63 -0.10 6.56
CA HIS A 55 -5.19 0.98 7.37
C HIS A 55 -5.47 2.24 6.52
N LEU A 56 -6.70 2.75 6.60
CA LEU A 56 -7.19 3.91 5.84
C LEU A 56 -7.21 3.71 4.32
N GLY A 57 -7.14 2.48 3.83
CA GLY A 57 -7.03 2.21 2.40
C GLY A 57 -5.75 2.77 1.79
N SER A 58 -4.64 2.74 2.52
CA SER A 58 -3.35 3.22 2.03
C SER A 58 -2.60 2.15 1.22
N ALA A 59 -2.37 2.42 -0.06
CA ALA A 59 -1.64 1.51 -0.95
C ALA A 59 -0.14 1.35 -0.58
N PHE A 60 0.44 2.32 0.13
CA PHE A 60 1.89 2.36 0.43
C PHE A 60 2.20 2.58 1.92
N SER A 61 1.24 2.30 2.80
CA SER A 61 1.33 2.54 4.25
C SER A 61 1.52 4.04 4.57
N LEU A 62 2.67 4.46 5.07
CA LEU A 62 2.95 5.84 5.46
C LEU A 62 3.07 6.79 4.26
N GLU A 63 2.75 8.06 4.47
CA GLU A 63 2.83 9.10 3.45
C GLU A 63 4.31 9.37 3.09
N PRO A 64 4.64 9.65 1.81
CA PRO A 64 6.01 9.94 1.39
C PRO A 64 6.46 11.37 1.77
N VAL A 65 6.24 11.79 3.01
CA VAL A 65 6.79 13.03 3.58
C VAL A 65 8.08 12.72 4.34
N LEU A 66 8.97 13.72 4.44
CA LEU A 66 10.30 13.55 5.04
C LEU A 66 10.23 12.95 6.46
N THR A 67 9.29 13.43 7.28
CA THR A 67 9.08 13.01 8.67
C THR A 67 8.47 11.63 8.83
N GLN A 68 8.06 10.97 7.74
CA GLN A 68 7.52 9.60 7.73
C GLN A 68 8.35 8.68 6.82
N SER A 69 9.54 9.12 6.41
CA SER A 69 10.40 8.43 5.45
C SER A 69 11.72 8.00 6.06
N ALA A 70 12.39 7.05 5.39
CA ALA A 70 13.72 6.56 5.71
C ALA A 70 13.91 6.20 7.19
N TRP A 71 14.71 6.97 7.92
CA TRP A 71 15.01 6.75 9.34
C TRP A 71 13.79 6.92 10.25
N PHE A 72 12.85 7.80 9.89
CA PHE A 72 11.67 8.10 10.71
C PHE A 72 10.56 7.05 10.60
N ARG A 73 10.77 5.99 9.80
CA ARG A 73 9.86 4.85 9.75
C ARG A 73 9.96 4.01 11.01
N THR A 74 8.93 3.20 11.25
CA THR A 74 8.98 2.16 12.28
C THR A 74 10.22 1.28 12.03
N HIS A 75 11.01 1.07 13.07
CA HIS A 75 12.19 0.23 13.00
C HIS A 75 11.79 -1.24 13.07
N ASN A 76 12.63 -2.12 12.51
CA ASN A 76 12.31 -3.54 12.36
C ASN A 76 12.26 -4.34 13.67
N ARG A 77 12.80 -3.79 14.77
CA ARG A 77 12.74 -4.37 16.12
C ARG A 77 12.08 -3.38 17.06
N ASP A 78 11.14 -3.86 17.88
CA ASP A 78 10.54 -3.03 18.93
C ASP A 78 11.56 -2.79 20.06
N ARG A 79 11.55 -1.58 20.63
CA ARG A 79 12.50 -1.21 21.70
C ARG A 79 12.04 -1.61 23.10
N ASN A 80 10.75 -1.87 23.27
CA ASN A 80 10.10 -2.08 24.57
C ASN A 80 9.64 -3.53 24.75
N VAL A 81 9.37 -4.24 23.65
CA VAL A 81 8.88 -5.63 23.66
C VAL A 81 9.94 -6.54 23.05
N GLU A 82 10.58 -7.34 23.90
CA GLU A 82 11.58 -8.32 23.47
C GLU A 82 10.95 -9.37 22.55
N GLY A 83 11.65 -9.72 21.48
CA GLY A 83 11.18 -10.70 20.49
C GLY A 83 10.07 -10.19 19.55
N LEU A 84 9.69 -8.91 19.61
CA LEU A 84 8.74 -8.31 18.67
C LEU A 84 9.45 -7.59 17.52
N TYR A 85 9.06 -7.94 16.29
CA TYR A 85 9.62 -7.41 15.06
C TYR A 85 8.55 -6.93 14.10
N PHE A 86 8.88 -5.92 13.31
CA PHE A 86 8.02 -5.36 12.27
C PHE A 86 8.66 -5.56 10.90
N VAL A 87 7.85 -5.86 9.91
CA VAL A 87 8.27 -6.04 8.51
C VAL A 87 7.18 -5.52 7.58
N GLY A 88 7.57 -4.91 6.46
CA GLY A 88 6.66 -4.54 5.39
C GLY A 88 6.76 -3.08 4.97
N ALA A 89 5.73 -2.62 4.25
CA ALA A 89 5.77 -1.34 3.53
C ALA A 89 5.74 -0.10 4.46
N GLY A 90 5.29 -0.26 5.71
CA GLY A 90 5.31 0.80 6.73
C GLY A 90 6.61 0.85 7.53
N THR A 91 7.37 -0.23 7.52
CA THR A 91 8.60 -0.40 8.29
C THR A 91 9.80 0.03 7.46
N HIS A 92 10.90 0.38 8.12
CA HIS A 92 12.18 0.59 7.46
C HIS A 92 12.55 -0.63 6.58
N PRO A 93 13.10 -0.43 5.36
CA PRO A 93 13.43 0.84 4.71
C PRO A 93 12.24 1.53 4.00
N GLY A 94 11.16 0.84 3.68
CA GLY A 94 9.93 1.46 3.19
C GLY A 94 9.09 0.64 2.23
N ALA A 95 8.26 1.34 1.46
CA ALA A 95 7.24 0.76 0.60
C ALA A 95 7.76 0.30 -0.78
N GLY A 96 6.91 -0.42 -1.51
CA GLY A 96 7.25 -1.03 -2.81
C GLY A 96 7.97 -2.37 -2.66
N VAL A 97 8.00 -3.17 -3.72
CA VAL A 97 8.58 -4.53 -3.69
C VAL A 97 10.02 -4.52 -3.16
N PRO A 98 10.95 -3.67 -3.66
CA PRO A 98 12.31 -3.63 -3.13
C PRO A 98 12.38 -3.19 -1.66
N GLY A 99 11.53 -2.25 -1.25
CA GLY A 99 11.48 -1.75 0.13
C GLY A 99 11.02 -2.84 1.11
N VAL A 100 9.94 -3.55 0.76
CA VAL A 100 9.37 -4.63 1.56
C VAL A 100 10.34 -5.81 1.67
N VAL A 101 10.97 -6.23 0.57
CA VAL A 101 11.94 -7.33 0.59
C VAL A 101 13.17 -6.98 1.42
N ASN A 102 13.69 -5.75 1.32
CA ASN A 102 14.80 -5.31 2.17
C ASN A 102 14.38 -5.14 3.64
N SER A 103 13.12 -4.77 3.90
CA SER A 103 12.56 -4.77 5.26
C SER A 103 12.61 -6.16 5.86
N ALA A 104 12.20 -7.18 5.10
CA ALA A 104 12.28 -8.58 5.53
C ALA A 104 13.73 -9.02 5.78
N LYS A 105 14.65 -8.66 4.88
CA LYS A 105 16.09 -8.96 5.05
C LYS A 105 16.66 -8.33 6.33
N ALA A 106 16.39 -7.06 6.58
CA ALA A 106 16.86 -6.35 7.78
C ALA A 106 16.27 -6.98 9.05
N THR A 107 14.97 -7.27 9.03
CA THR A 107 14.26 -7.90 10.15
C THR A 107 14.85 -9.27 10.48
N ALA A 108 15.05 -10.12 9.48
CA ALA A 108 15.66 -11.44 9.66
C ALA A 108 17.08 -11.34 10.22
N GLY A 109 17.86 -10.34 9.77
CA GLY A 109 19.19 -10.07 10.33
C GLY A 109 19.15 -9.76 11.83
N LEU A 110 18.22 -8.91 12.27
CA LEU A 110 18.02 -8.59 13.68
C LEU A 110 17.57 -9.83 14.48
N MET A 111 16.64 -10.62 13.96
CA MET A 111 16.19 -11.85 14.62
C MET A 111 17.35 -12.84 14.83
N LEU A 112 18.24 -12.98 13.84
CA LEU A 112 19.40 -13.86 13.93
C LEU A 112 20.45 -13.33 14.93
N SER A 113 20.63 -12.01 15.03
CA SER A 113 21.48 -11.36 16.04
C SER A 113 20.96 -11.66 17.45
N ASP A 114 19.68 -11.39 17.69
CA ASP A 114 19.05 -11.54 19.00
C ASP A 114 19.06 -13.02 19.45
N LEU A 115 18.84 -13.97 18.53
CA LEU A 115 18.95 -15.42 18.81
C LEU A 115 20.38 -15.87 19.18
N ARG A 116 21.40 -15.14 18.74
CA ARG A 116 22.80 -15.41 19.10
C ARG A 116 23.24 -14.69 20.38
N GLY A 117 22.41 -13.79 20.91
CA GLY A 117 22.74 -12.94 22.05
C GLY A 117 23.69 -11.79 21.71
N GLU A 118 23.69 -11.33 20.45
CA GLU A 118 24.47 -10.19 19.95
C GLU A 118 23.72 -8.85 20.07
#